data_AF-A0A1Q7NY13-F1
#
_entry.id   AF-A0A1Q7NY13-F1
#
_cell.length_a   1.000
_cell.length_b   1.000
_cell.length_c   1.000
_cell.angle_alpha   90.00
_cell.angle_beta   90.00
_cell.angle_gamma   90.00
#
_symmetry.space_group_name_H-M   'P 1'
#
loop_
_entity.id
_entity.type
_entity.pdbx_description
1 polymer ?
#
loop_
_entity_poly.entity_id
_entity_poly.type
_entity_poly.pdbx_seq_one_letter_code
_entity_poly.pdbx_strand_id
1 'polypeptide(L)'
;MSYGIEPFYTTDNLVINNIFQHMPNAIVAGAMVGTVFAYNYAFDHFYSNPSGFMQAEYMAHDAMAAFNLYEGNDSNGIFTDAIHGTNALGTMFRNRLSGWEPGKTGQTNAGINDAYNRAYNWVGNIMGTVGYHTIYQANSDQAIWIIGFKGGAAGSFDPIANSSLLRWGNYDTVNATVRWLTSEIPIASIPFVNGNPLPANHNLPASFFLSSRPAFWVTPWGTPAWPPIGPDVTGGSSAVGPGGFAYKIPARLCYENSPKDVNGILTFNAGNCYSQQSGTAPAPPLGLIVQ
;
A
#
# COMPACT_ATOMS: atom_id res chain seq x y z
N MET A 1 9.15 15.61 -13.59
CA MET A 1 8.27 15.09 -12.54
C MET A 1 9.16 14.50 -11.46
N SER A 2 8.84 14.70 -10.18
CA SER A 2 9.62 14.15 -9.05
C SER A 2 8.71 13.21 -8.26
N TYR A 3 9.27 12.10 -7.78
CA TYR A 3 8.60 11.19 -6.85
C TYR A 3 8.66 11.73 -5.42
N GLY A 4 7.83 11.19 -4.51
CA GLY A 4 7.89 11.51 -3.08
C GLY A 4 9.15 10.96 -2.43
N ILE A 5 9.27 9.63 -2.39
CA ILE A 5 10.42 8.90 -1.87
C ILE A 5 10.83 7.83 -2.88
N GLU A 6 12.10 7.81 -3.24
CA GLU A 6 12.72 6.80 -4.10
C GLU A 6 13.96 6.22 -3.42
N PRO A 7 13.83 5.14 -2.63
CA PRO A 7 15.00 4.46 -2.08
C PRO A 7 15.71 3.72 -3.20
N PHE A 8 16.99 4.05 -3.42
CA PHE A 8 17.77 3.55 -4.54
C PHE A 8 19.17 3.15 -4.08
N TYR A 9 19.52 1.87 -4.27
CA TYR A 9 20.71 1.23 -3.68
C TYR A 9 20.79 1.35 -2.16
N THR A 10 19.69 1.04 -1.48
CA THR A 10 19.58 1.16 -0.02
C THR A 10 19.05 -0.10 0.64
N THR A 11 19.34 -0.27 1.93
CA THR A 11 18.73 -1.29 2.78
C THR A 11 18.24 -0.68 4.08
N ASP A 12 17.33 -1.39 4.76
CA ASP A 12 16.94 -1.08 6.15
C ASP A 12 16.35 0.34 6.35
N ASN A 13 15.62 0.84 5.36
CA ASN A 13 14.96 2.14 5.48
C ASN A 13 13.63 2.03 6.27
N LEU A 14 13.23 3.13 6.91
CA LEU A 14 11.93 3.26 7.55
C LEU A 14 11.23 4.54 7.08
N VAL A 15 10.07 4.38 6.45
CA VAL A 15 9.18 5.47 6.03
C VAL A 15 7.85 5.27 6.74
N ILE A 16 7.64 6.02 7.82
CA ILE A 16 6.47 5.82 8.69
C ILE A 16 5.69 7.10 8.93
N ASN A 17 4.36 7.01 8.85
CA ASN A 17 3.43 8.08 9.25
C ASN A 17 3.63 9.40 8.47
N ASN A 18 3.88 9.28 7.16
CA ASN A 18 4.00 10.41 6.24
C ASN A 18 2.67 10.71 5.52
N ILE A 19 2.56 11.91 4.97
CA ILE A 19 1.44 12.33 4.12
C ILE A 19 1.99 12.68 2.74
N PHE A 20 1.46 12.05 1.70
CA PHE A 20 1.81 12.31 0.31
C PHE A 20 0.58 12.84 -0.43
N GLN A 21 0.72 14.01 -1.06
CA GLN A 21 -0.36 14.68 -1.77
C GLN A 21 0.19 15.29 -3.06
N HIS A 22 -0.59 15.18 -4.15
CA HIS A 22 -0.37 15.91 -5.40
C HIS A 22 1.01 15.71 -6.04
N MET A 23 1.40 14.43 -6.16
CA MET A 23 2.63 14.00 -6.83
C MET A 23 2.38 12.76 -7.68
N PRO A 24 3.23 12.42 -8.66
CA PRO A 24 3.03 11.25 -9.52
C PRO A 24 2.92 9.95 -8.73
N ASN A 25 3.90 9.66 -7.87
CA ASN A 25 3.92 8.47 -7.01
C ASN A 25 4.52 8.90 -5.67
N ALA A 26 3.91 8.44 -4.57
CA ALA A 26 4.45 8.71 -3.24
C ALA A 26 5.72 7.91 -2.98
N ILE A 27 5.71 6.62 -3.33
CA ILE A 27 6.83 5.70 -3.11
C ILE A 27 7.14 4.98 -4.42
N VAL A 28 8.31 5.28 -4.97
CA VAL A 28 8.88 4.52 -6.08
C VAL A 28 10.00 3.66 -5.52
N ALA A 29 9.73 2.38 -5.39
CA ALA A 29 10.68 1.42 -4.90
C ALA A 29 11.73 1.11 -5.97
N GLY A 30 12.89 1.76 -5.86
CA GLY A 30 14.11 1.42 -6.58
C GLY A 30 14.75 0.14 -6.05
N ALA A 31 16.00 -0.14 -6.46
CA ALA A 31 16.79 -1.24 -5.90
C ALA A 31 16.95 -1.10 -4.38
N MET A 32 16.12 -1.82 -3.60
CA MET A 32 16.15 -1.78 -2.14
C MET A 32 15.76 -3.09 -1.48
N VAL A 33 16.30 -3.32 -0.29
CA VAL A 33 16.01 -4.54 0.48
C VAL A 33 15.72 -4.23 1.95
N GLY A 34 14.69 -4.89 2.51
CA GLY A 34 14.40 -4.82 3.95
C GLY A 34 13.82 -3.47 4.41
N THR A 35 13.23 -2.70 3.51
CA THR A 35 12.61 -1.42 3.85
C THR A 35 11.20 -1.60 4.40
N VAL A 36 10.85 -0.80 5.39
CA VAL A 36 9.50 -0.73 5.97
C VAL A 36 8.82 0.58 5.58
N PHE A 37 7.67 0.48 4.91
CA PHE A 37 6.74 1.58 4.66
C PHE A 37 5.50 1.35 5.50
N ALA A 38 5.30 2.17 6.55
CA ALA A 38 4.24 1.92 7.51
C ALA A 38 3.34 3.12 7.77
N TYR A 39 2.03 2.90 7.81
CA TYR A 39 1.05 3.91 8.26
C TYR A 39 1.14 5.28 7.55
N ASN A 40 1.58 5.28 6.29
CA ASN A 40 1.58 6.47 5.44
C ASN A 40 0.19 6.67 4.84
N TYR A 41 -0.16 7.93 4.62
CA TYR A 41 -1.39 8.32 3.93
C TYR A 41 -1.03 8.96 2.58
N ALA A 42 -1.57 8.43 1.50
CA ALA A 42 -1.29 8.94 0.16
C ALA A 42 -2.55 9.00 -0.70
N PHE A 43 -2.73 10.12 -1.38
CA PHE A 43 -3.93 10.38 -2.18
C PHE A 43 -3.67 11.53 -3.16
N ASP A 44 -4.56 11.67 -4.14
CA ASP A 44 -4.49 12.73 -5.16
C ASP A 44 -3.17 12.65 -5.94
N HIS A 45 -2.90 11.51 -6.57
CA HIS A 45 -1.70 11.38 -7.39
C HIS A 45 -1.82 12.18 -8.70
N PHE A 46 -0.87 13.09 -8.92
CA PHE A 46 -0.84 13.95 -10.10
C PHE A 46 -0.14 13.26 -11.28
N TYR A 47 -0.92 12.92 -12.30
CA TYR A 47 -0.41 12.40 -13.57
C TYR A 47 -1.28 12.90 -14.72
N SER A 48 -0.66 13.48 -15.74
CA SER A 48 -1.36 14.20 -16.82
C SER A 48 -1.24 13.55 -18.20
N ASN A 49 -0.46 12.47 -18.35
CA ASN A 49 -0.19 11.87 -19.66
C ASN A 49 -0.32 10.34 -19.66
N PRO A 50 -1.54 9.76 -19.79
CA PRO A 50 -2.81 10.46 -19.94
C PRO A 50 -3.43 10.87 -18.58
N SER A 51 -4.23 11.93 -18.57
CA SER A 51 -4.81 12.53 -17.34
C SER A 51 -5.74 11.59 -16.56
N GLY A 52 -6.39 10.65 -17.24
CA GLY A 52 -7.26 9.63 -16.64
C GLY A 52 -6.52 8.46 -16.00
N PHE A 53 -5.18 8.40 -16.10
CA PHE A 53 -4.39 7.30 -15.54
C PHE A 53 -4.14 7.51 -14.04
N MET A 54 -4.43 6.48 -13.25
CA MET A 54 -4.12 6.43 -11.83
C MET A 54 -2.71 5.87 -11.63
N GLN A 55 -1.86 6.66 -11.00
CA GLN A 55 -0.57 6.18 -10.52
C GLN A 55 -0.77 5.49 -9.17
N ALA A 56 -0.35 4.24 -9.06
CA ALA A 56 -0.32 3.57 -7.76
C ALA A 56 0.67 4.31 -6.84
N GLU A 57 0.28 4.52 -5.59
CA GLU A 57 1.14 5.16 -4.59
C GLU A 57 2.47 4.43 -4.46
N TYR A 58 2.41 3.13 -4.16
CA TYR A 58 3.59 2.28 -4.09
C TYR A 58 3.81 1.61 -5.45
N MET A 59 4.96 1.87 -6.04
CA MET A 59 5.38 1.22 -7.29
C MET A 59 6.74 0.55 -7.10
N ALA A 60 6.83 -0.77 -7.24
CA ALA A 60 8.13 -1.45 -7.35
C ALA A 60 8.62 -1.37 -8.80
N HIS A 61 9.55 -0.44 -9.04
CA HIS A 61 9.81 0.15 -10.37
C HIS A 61 11.27 0.04 -10.81
N ASP A 62 12.01 -0.91 -10.23
CA ASP A 62 13.40 -1.19 -10.55
C ASP A 62 13.68 -2.68 -10.34
N ALA A 63 14.89 -3.15 -10.64
CA ALA A 63 15.31 -4.49 -10.32
C ALA A 63 15.55 -4.62 -8.80
N MET A 64 15.02 -5.69 -8.21
CA MET A 64 15.38 -6.14 -6.87
C MET A 64 14.87 -5.25 -5.72
N ALA A 65 13.60 -4.82 -5.74
CA ALA A 65 12.89 -4.46 -4.51
C ALA A 65 12.41 -5.75 -3.81
N ALA A 66 13.12 -6.18 -2.76
CA ALA A 66 12.86 -7.47 -2.10
C ALA A 66 12.81 -7.40 -0.58
N PHE A 67 12.08 -8.32 0.05
CA PHE A 67 11.92 -8.40 1.51
C PHE A 67 11.37 -7.12 2.16
N ASN A 68 10.74 -6.25 1.38
CA ASN A 68 10.16 -5.01 1.87
C ASN A 68 8.80 -5.27 2.50
N LEU A 69 8.48 -4.53 3.56
CA LEU A 69 7.20 -4.56 4.26
C LEU A 69 6.45 -3.26 3.99
N TYR A 70 5.26 -3.37 3.43
CA TYR A 70 4.33 -2.27 3.22
C TYR A 70 3.10 -2.52 4.09
N GLU A 71 3.03 -1.85 5.24
CA GLU A 71 2.09 -2.18 6.31
C GLU A 71 1.19 -1.02 6.76
N GLY A 72 -0.11 -1.26 6.88
CA GLY A 72 -1.00 -0.35 7.61
C GLY A 72 -1.21 0.99 6.93
N ASN A 73 -0.82 1.13 5.67
CA ASN A 73 -0.94 2.38 4.93
C ASN A 73 -2.37 2.55 4.39
N ASP A 74 -2.77 3.80 4.14
CA ASP A 74 -4.05 4.16 3.54
C ASP A 74 -3.78 4.91 2.23
N SER A 75 -4.04 4.25 1.11
CA SER A 75 -3.68 4.75 -0.22
C SER A 75 -4.59 4.25 -1.35
N ASN A 76 -4.22 4.57 -2.59
CA ASN A 76 -4.99 4.21 -3.78
C ASN A 76 -4.66 2.80 -4.30
N GLY A 77 -3.41 2.36 -4.30
CA GLY A 77 -3.05 1.06 -4.83
C GLY A 77 -1.55 0.78 -4.75
N ILE A 78 -1.22 -0.49 -4.93
CA ILE A 78 0.15 -1.00 -4.98
C ILE A 78 0.36 -1.65 -6.34
N PHE A 79 1.45 -1.28 -7.01
CA PHE A 79 1.86 -1.85 -8.28
C PHE A 79 3.28 -2.39 -8.19
N THR A 80 3.44 -3.71 -8.24
CA THR A 80 4.76 -4.32 -8.46
C THR A 80 4.90 -4.58 -9.96
N ASP A 81 5.59 -3.70 -10.67
CA ASP A 81 5.77 -3.83 -12.12
C ASP A 81 7.02 -4.64 -12.46
N ALA A 82 7.17 -4.94 -13.75
CA ALA A 82 8.35 -5.58 -14.30
C ALA A 82 8.96 -4.79 -15.48
N ILE A 83 8.72 -3.48 -15.53
CA ILE A 83 9.11 -2.59 -16.64
C ILE A 83 10.61 -2.36 -16.59
N HIS A 84 11.15 -2.05 -15.41
CA HIS A 84 12.56 -1.74 -15.20
C HIS A 84 13.34 -2.87 -14.51
N GLY A 85 12.64 -3.89 -14.01
CA GLY A 85 13.26 -5.05 -13.40
C GLY A 85 12.27 -5.89 -12.63
N THR A 86 12.66 -7.10 -12.26
CA THR A 86 11.81 -8.00 -11.47
C THR A 86 12.01 -7.77 -9.98
N ASN A 87 10.90 -7.84 -9.23
CA ASN A 87 10.82 -7.73 -7.78
C ASN A 87 10.30 -9.04 -7.18
N ALA A 88 10.50 -9.26 -5.88
CA ALA A 88 10.08 -10.51 -5.25
C ALA A 88 9.97 -10.38 -3.73
N LEU A 89 9.27 -11.33 -3.08
CA LEU A 89 9.36 -11.56 -1.63
C LEU A 89 8.94 -10.35 -0.77
N GLY A 90 8.17 -9.42 -1.31
CA GLY A 90 7.58 -8.31 -0.55
C GLY A 90 6.33 -8.74 0.21
N THR A 91 6.03 -8.04 1.31
CA THR A 91 4.84 -8.29 2.12
C THR A 91 3.98 -7.02 2.21
N MET A 92 2.75 -7.11 1.72
CA MET A 92 1.71 -6.10 1.78
C MET A 92 0.72 -6.48 2.87
N PHE A 93 0.79 -5.83 4.03
CA PHE A 93 0.06 -6.23 5.24
C PHE A 93 -0.90 -5.15 5.74
N ARG A 94 -2.18 -5.49 5.96
CA ARG A 94 -3.15 -4.60 6.61
C ARG A 94 -3.27 -3.21 5.96
N ASN A 95 -3.18 -3.09 4.64
CA ASN A 95 -3.32 -1.81 3.94
C ASN A 95 -4.77 -1.55 3.56
N ARG A 96 -5.17 -0.27 3.53
CA ARG A 96 -6.39 0.18 2.89
C ARG A 96 -5.99 0.66 1.49
N LEU A 97 -6.55 0.03 0.46
CA LEU A 97 -6.26 0.33 -0.95
C LEU A 97 -7.57 0.63 -1.71
N SER A 98 -7.86 1.87 -2.11
CA SER A 98 -9.15 2.16 -2.79
C SER A 98 -9.28 1.50 -4.16
N GLY A 99 -8.16 1.26 -4.82
CA GLY A 99 -8.07 0.97 -6.25
C GLY A 99 -8.55 2.10 -7.15
N TRP A 100 -8.92 3.26 -6.61
CA TRP A 100 -9.53 4.31 -7.41
C TRP A 100 -9.35 5.69 -6.78
N GLU A 101 -9.22 6.69 -7.64
CA GLU A 101 -9.23 8.11 -7.31
C GLU A 101 -10.23 8.85 -8.22
N PRO A 102 -10.91 9.91 -7.73
CA PRO A 102 -11.86 10.66 -8.52
C PRO A 102 -11.26 11.16 -9.85
N GLY A 103 -12.01 11.00 -10.95
CA GLY A 103 -11.58 11.42 -12.28
C GLY A 103 -10.60 10.46 -12.98
N LYS A 104 -10.19 9.36 -12.32
CA LYS A 104 -9.36 8.32 -12.94
C LYS A 104 -10.21 7.20 -13.54
N THR A 105 -9.75 6.70 -14.69
CA THR A 105 -10.43 5.67 -15.50
C THR A 105 -9.47 4.59 -15.99
N GLY A 106 -8.15 4.81 -15.92
CA GLY A 106 -7.13 3.85 -16.33
C GLY A 106 -6.26 3.42 -15.16
N GLN A 107 -5.88 2.15 -15.11
CA GLN A 107 -5.08 1.52 -14.05
C GLN A 107 -5.69 1.68 -12.65
N THR A 108 -7.02 1.60 -12.58
CA THR A 108 -7.78 1.80 -11.35
C THR A 108 -7.95 0.47 -10.60
N ASN A 109 -6.82 -0.05 -10.13
CA ASN A 109 -6.74 -1.34 -9.45
C ASN A 109 -6.16 -1.18 -8.05
N ALA A 110 -6.66 -1.95 -7.09
CA ALA A 110 -6.14 -1.91 -5.72
C ALA A 110 -4.79 -2.64 -5.61
N GLY A 111 -4.62 -3.73 -6.34
CA GLY A 111 -3.36 -4.47 -6.40
C GLY A 111 -2.99 -4.94 -7.79
N ILE A 112 -1.79 -4.56 -8.24
CA ILE A 112 -1.18 -5.02 -9.48
C ILE A 112 0.10 -5.75 -9.13
N ASN A 113 0.18 -7.03 -9.52
CA ASN A 113 1.38 -7.84 -9.40
C ASN A 113 1.73 -8.41 -10.77
N ASP A 114 2.56 -7.69 -11.51
CA ASP A 114 2.92 -8.05 -12.89
C ASP A 114 3.63 -9.40 -12.99
N ALA A 115 3.72 -9.90 -14.23
CA ALA A 115 4.53 -11.06 -14.58
C ALA A 115 5.95 -10.96 -13.99
N TYR A 116 6.55 -12.11 -13.65
CA TYR A 116 7.87 -12.25 -13.04
C TYR A 116 7.99 -11.80 -11.58
N ASN A 117 7.09 -10.94 -11.08
CA ASN A 117 7.01 -10.62 -9.66
C ASN A 117 6.39 -11.79 -8.89
N ARG A 118 7.24 -12.55 -8.17
CA ARG A 118 6.88 -13.85 -7.59
C ARG A 118 7.07 -13.85 -6.08
N ALA A 119 6.34 -14.76 -5.43
CA ALA A 119 6.42 -14.98 -3.99
C ALA A 119 6.12 -13.73 -3.13
N TYR A 120 5.24 -12.85 -3.60
CA TYR A 120 4.69 -11.77 -2.78
C TYR A 120 3.65 -12.30 -1.80
N ASN A 121 3.51 -11.61 -0.67
CA ASN A 121 2.52 -11.90 0.36
C ASN A 121 1.58 -10.71 0.52
N TRP A 122 0.28 -10.94 0.40
CA TRP A 122 -0.76 -9.93 0.60
C TRP A 122 -1.74 -10.42 1.65
N VAL A 123 -1.65 -9.84 2.84
CA VAL A 123 -2.34 -10.37 4.01
C VAL A 123 -3.14 -9.28 4.71
N GLY A 124 -4.43 -9.53 4.96
CA GLY A 124 -5.27 -8.64 5.75
C GLY A 124 -5.59 -7.27 5.13
N ASN A 125 -5.42 -7.09 3.83
CA ASN A 125 -5.68 -5.80 3.16
C ASN A 125 -7.18 -5.58 2.92
N ILE A 126 -7.61 -4.32 2.94
CA ILE A 126 -8.99 -3.90 2.68
C ILE A 126 -9.02 -3.14 1.35
N MET A 127 -9.63 -3.74 0.33
CA MET A 127 -9.37 -3.39 -1.06
C MET A 127 -10.64 -2.99 -1.83
N GLY A 128 -10.48 -1.98 -2.69
CA GLY A 128 -11.48 -1.57 -3.65
C GLY A 128 -12.40 -0.46 -3.16
N THR A 129 -13.26 -0.04 -4.08
CA THR A 129 -14.27 1.00 -3.88
C THR A 129 -15.64 0.46 -4.29
N VAL A 130 -16.59 0.49 -3.34
CA VAL A 130 -17.97 0.02 -3.53
C VAL A 130 -18.64 0.81 -4.65
N GLY A 131 -19.30 0.11 -5.56
CA GLY A 131 -19.98 0.72 -6.71
C GLY A 131 -19.07 1.08 -7.88
N TYR A 132 -17.74 0.93 -7.74
CA TYR A 132 -16.78 1.13 -8.83
C TYR A 132 -16.19 -0.19 -9.33
N HIS A 133 -15.56 -0.96 -8.44
CA HIS A 133 -14.94 -2.24 -8.82
C HIS A 133 -16.01 -3.31 -8.95
N THR A 134 -16.02 -4.00 -10.09
CA THR A 134 -17.01 -5.03 -10.43
C THR A 134 -16.39 -6.39 -10.74
N ILE A 135 -15.06 -6.44 -10.88
CA ILE A 135 -14.33 -7.64 -11.26
C ILE A 135 -13.30 -7.96 -10.18
N TYR A 136 -13.25 -9.19 -9.69
CA TYR A 136 -12.28 -9.56 -8.65
C TYR A 136 -10.85 -9.59 -9.20
N GLN A 137 -10.64 -10.27 -10.33
CA GLN A 137 -9.32 -10.43 -10.94
C GLN A 137 -9.45 -10.53 -12.46
N ALA A 138 -8.86 -9.59 -13.19
CA ALA A 138 -8.76 -9.59 -14.67
C ALA A 138 -7.76 -8.51 -15.10
N ASN A 139 -7.24 -8.58 -16.32
CA ASN A 139 -6.51 -7.47 -16.93
C ASN A 139 -7.51 -6.38 -17.40
N SER A 140 -8.07 -5.64 -16.44
CA SER A 140 -9.13 -4.65 -16.66
C SER A 140 -9.05 -3.52 -15.63
N ASP A 141 -9.38 -2.29 -16.02
CA ASP A 141 -9.34 -1.13 -15.14
C ASP A 141 -10.29 -1.23 -13.94
N GLN A 142 -11.40 -1.96 -14.03
CA GLN A 142 -12.36 -2.10 -12.91
C GLN A 142 -12.12 -3.36 -12.05
N ALA A 143 -10.96 -4.01 -12.21
CA ALA A 143 -10.60 -5.18 -11.43
C ALA A 143 -9.95 -4.81 -10.09
N ILE A 144 -10.22 -5.55 -9.02
CA ILE A 144 -9.46 -5.40 -7.76
C ILE A 144 -8.00 -5.78 -8.00
N TRP A 145 -7.79 -6.89 -8.71
CA TRP A 145 -6.48 -7.47 -8.98
C TRP A 145 -6.14 -7.56 -10.47
N ILE A 146 -4.92 -7.16 -10.82
CA ILE A 146 -4.22 -7.59 -12.02
C ILE A 146 -3.01 -8.43 -11.57
N ILE A 147 -2.96 -9.71 -11.96
CA ILE A 147 -1.90 -10.61 -11.51
C ILE A 147 -1.33 -11.36 -12.71
N GLY A 148 -0.01 -11.36 -12.83
CA GLY A 148 0.75 -12.18 -13.78
C GLY A 148 0.73 -11.68 -15.22
N PHE A 149 0.07 -10.57 -15.52
CA PHE A 149 0.14 -9.94 -16.85
C PHE A 149 1.40 -9.08 -16.94
N LYS A 150 2.01 -8.99 -18.13
CA LYS A 150 3.15 -8.10 -18.38
C LYS A 150 2.67 -6.78 -18.98
N GLY A 151 2.70 -5.68 -18.22
CA GLY A 151 2.58 -4.30 -18.71
C GLY A 151 1.52 -4.07 -19.81
N GLY A 152 0.30 -4.56 -19.62
CA GLY A 152 -0.82 -4.35 -20.55
C GLY A 152 -0.72 -5.06 -21.91
N ALA A 153 0.32 -5.85 -22.21
CA ALA A 153 0.42 -6.59 -23.45
C ALA A 153 -0.36 -7.92 -23.38
N ALA A 154 -1.42 -8.04 -24.19
CA ALA A 154 -2.17 -9.28 -24.35
C ALA A 154 -1.23 -10.44 -24.78
N GLY A 155 -1.33 -11.59 -24.11
CA GLY A 155 -0.59 -12.82 -24.47
C GLY A 155 0.66 -13.15 -23.65
N SER A 156 1.02 -12.34 -22.65
CA SER A 156 2.16 -12.61 -21.75
C SER A 156 1.68 -12.76 -20.31
N PHE A 157 1.11 -13.92 -19.97
CA PHE A 157 0.71 -14.28 -18.61
C PHE A 157 1.76 -15.20 -17.97
N ASP A 158 2.32 -14.81 -16.83
CA ASP A 158 3.18 -15.64 -15.99
C ASP A 158 2.33 -16.38 -14.94
N PRO A 159 2.05 -17.68 -15.12
CA PRO A 159 1.29 -18.44 -14.14
C PRO A 159 2.02 -18.59 -12.80
N ILE A 160 3.34 -18.41 -12.76
CA ILE A 160 4.13 -18.50 -11.53
C ILE A 160 3.89 -17.28 -10.65
N ALA A 161 3.75 -16.08 -11.22
CA ALA A 161 3.38 -14.88 -10.45
C ALA A 161 2.05 -15.09 -9.71
N ASN A 162 1.04 -15.67 -10.37
CA ASN A 162 -0.24 -15.98 -9.73
C ASN A 162 -0.18 -17.16 -8.75
N SER A 163 0.47 -18.27 -9.13
CA SER A 163 0.51 -19.48 -8.29
C SER A 163 1.47 -19.40 -7.10
N SER A 164 2.36 -18.39 -7.07
CA SER A 164 3.26 -18.12 -5.93
C SER A 164 2.84 -16.93 -5.08
N LEU A 165 1.78 -16.20 -5.46
CA LEU A 165 1.23 -15.09 -4.67
C LEU A 165 0.43 -15.64 -3.49
N LEU A 166 0.84 -15.31 -2.27
CA LEU A 166 0.06 -15.60 -1.07
C LEU A 166 -0.97 -14.50 -0.87
N ARG A 167 -2.25 -14.85 -0.85
CA ARG A 167 -3.34 -13.96 -0.43
C ARG A 167 -4.09 -14.59 0.73
N TRP A 168 -4.22 -13.85 1.84
CA TRP A 168 -4.86 -14.39 3.05
C TRP A 168 -5.58 -13.27 3.83
N GLY A 169 -6.89 -13.41 4.05
CA GLY A 169 -7.65 -12.48 4.88
C GLY A 169 -7.86 -11.11 4.26
N ASN A 170 -7.66 -10.96 2.94
CA ASN A 170 -7.98 -9.71 2.27
C ASN A 170 -9.50 -9.59 2.14
N TYR A 171 -10.04 -8.41 2.44
CA TYR A 171 -11.41 -8.04 2.10
C TYR A 171 -11.40 -7.31 0.75
N ASP A 172 -12.37 -7.59 -0.11
CA ASP A 172 -12.56 -6.85 -1.35
C ASP A 172 -14.03 -6.46 -1.59
N THR A 173 -14.25 -5.36 -2.31
CA THR A 173 -15.60 -4.84 -2.57
C THR A 173 -16.41 -5.64 -3.58
N VAL A 174 -15.78 -6.53 -4.37
CA VAL A 174 -16.48 -7.30 -5.41
C VAL A 174 -17.15 -8.52 -4.81
N ASN A 175 -16.42 -9.27 -3.99
CA ASN A 175 -16.98 -10.39 -3.23
C ASN A 175 -17.69 -9.91 -1.95
N ALA A 176 -17.42 -8.69 -1.51
CA ALA A 176 -17.95 -8.08 -0.28
C ALA A 176 -17.75 -8.98 0.96
N THR A 177 -16.63 -9.70 1.00
CA THR A 177 -16.27 -10.62 2.09
C THR A 177 -14.77 -10.65 2.30
N VAL A 178 -14.36 -11.01 3.51
CA VAL A 178 -12.98 -11.42 3.79
C VAL A 178 -12.72 -12.79 3.16
N ARG A 179 -11.59 -12.93 2.47
CA ARG A 179 -11.21 -14.16 1.77
C ARG A 179 -10.17 -14.96 2.56
N TRP A 180 -10.66 -15.94 3.29
CA TRP A 180 -9.84 -16.96 3.96
C TRP A 180 -9.84 -18.25 3.13
N LEU A 181 -9.26 -18.19 1.93
CA LEU A 181 -9.29 -19.28 0.97
C LEU A 181 -7.95 -20.01 0.91
N THR A 182 -7.96 -21.31 1.19
CA THR A 182 -6.74 -22.14 1.09
C THR A 182 -6.20 -22.22 -0.34
N SER A 183 -7.06 -22.04 -1.35
CA SER A 183 -6.68 -21.94 -2.77
C SER A 183 -5.86 -20.68 -3.10
N GLU A 184 -5.83 -19.69 -2.21
CA GLU A 184 -5.03 -18.47 -2.33
C GLU A 184 -3.69 -18.54 -1.58
N ILE A 185 -3.38 -19.70 -1.00
CA ILE A 185 -2.09 -19.99 -0.37
C ILE A 185 -1.24 -20.85 -1.31
N PRO A 186 -0.02 -20.41 -1.67
CA PRO A 186 0.88 -21.17 -2.53
C PRO A 186 1.53 -22.32 -1.73
N ILE A 187 0.84 -23.46 -1.62
CA ILE A 187 1.32 -24.63 -0.87
C ILE A 187 2.44 -25.40 -1.59
N ALA A 188 2.55 -25.25 -2.91
CA ALA A 188 3.59 -25.87 -3.71
C ALA A 188 4.81 -24.95 -3.78
N SER A 189 6.01 -25.54 -3.70
CA SER A 189 7.26 -24.80 -3.91
C SER A 189 7.42 -24.42 -5.38
N ILE A 190 8.07 -23.28 -5.62
CA ILE A 190 8.65 -22.92 -6.91
C ILE A 190 10.18 -22.97 -6.78
N PRO A 191 10.97 -22.90 -7.87
CA PRO A 191 12.42 -22.85 -7.75
C PRO A 191 12.87 -21.78 -6.76
N PHE A 192 13.70 -22.19 -5.79
CA PHE A 192 14.28 -21.34 -4.74
C PHE A 192 13.31 -20.76 -3.69
N VAL A 193 12.01 -21.05 -3.77
CA VAL A 193 11.02 -20.59 -2.78
C VAL A 193 10.14 -21.75 -2.33
N ASN A 194 10.15 -22.00 -1.02
CA ASN A 194 9.34 -23.05 -0.41
C ASN A 194 7.83 -22.73 -0.51
N GLY A 195 7.02 -23.79 -0.53
CA GLY A 195 5.58 -23.64 -0.36
C GLY A 195 5.24 -23.12 1.04
N ASN A 196 4.13 -22.40 1.14
CA ASN A 196 3.64 -21.86 2.41
C ASN A 196 2.71 -22.86 3.10
N PRO A 197 2.87 -23.10 4.42
CA PRO A 197 1.92 -23.90 5.17
C PRO A 197 0.56 -23.21 5.23
N LEU A 198 -0.52 -23.99 5.30
CA LEU A 198 -1.85 -23.44 5.53
C LEU A 198 -1.92 -22.82 6.94
N PRO A 199 -2.37 -21.57 7.09
CA PRO A 199 -2.58 -20.97 8.40
C PRO A 199 -3.60 -21.76 9.22
N ALA A 200 -3.28 -22.04 10.49
CA ALA A 200 -4.14 -22.83 11.38
C ALA A 200 -5.38 -22.05 11.90
N ASN A 201 -5.34 -20.73 11.81
CA ASN A 201 -6.42 -19.82 12.22
C ASN A 201 -6.34 -18.52 11.42
N HIS A 202 -7.27 -17.60 11.71
CA HIS A 202 -7.39 -16.30 11.04
C HIS A 202 -6.74 -15.16 11.85
N ASN A 203 -5.92 -15.48 12.86
CA ASN A 203 -5.32 -14.45 13.71
C ASN A 203 -4.17 -13.78 12.95
N LEU A 204 -4.25 -12.47 12.82
CA LEU A 204 -3.21 -11.64 12.23
C LEU A 204 -2.58 -10.80 13.34
N PRO A 205 -1.23 -10.68 13.42
CA PRO A 205 -0.61 -9.78 14.39
C PRO A 205 -1.05 -8.33 14.12
N ALA A 206 -0.93 -7.46 15.12
CA ALA A 206 -1.20 -6.04 14.95
C ALA A 206 -0.23 -5.40 13.93
N SER A 207 1.02 -5.86 13.94
CA SER A 207 2.09 -5.40 13.07
C SER A 207 3.14 -6.50 12.92
N PHE A 208 3.82 -6.58 11.78
CA PHE A 208 5.04 -7.38 11.61
C PHE A 208 6.30 -6.59 11.97
N PHE A 209 6.20 -5.26 12.07
CA PHE A 209 7.32 -4.36 12.36
C PHE A 209 7.32 -3.87 13.82
N LEU A 210 6.15 -3.48 14.36
CA LEU A 210 6.00 -2.88 15.68
C LEU A 210 5.53 -3.88 16.73
N SER A 211 6.17 -3.86 17.89
CA SER A 211 5.76 -4.66 19.05
C SER A 211 4.61 -4.03 19.84
N SER A 212 4.34 -2.74 19.66
CA SER A 212 3.27 -2.00 20.34
C SER A 212 2.86 -0.74 19.57
N ARG A 213 1.69 -0.19 19.92
CA ARG A 213 1.15 1.04 19.32
C ARG A 213 2.14 2.21 19.50
N PRO A 214 2.55 2.91 18.42
CA PRO A 214 3.48 4.04 18.51
C PRO A 214 2.95 5.22 19.31
N ALA A 215 3.84 6.06 19.85
CA ALA A 215 3.46 7.28 20.57
C ALA A 215 2.74 8.31 19.69
N PHE A 216 3.13 8.43 18.41
CA PHE A 216 2.48 9.34 17.45
C PHE A 216 1.03 8.95 17.12
N TRP A 217 0.56 7.79 17.58
CA TRP A 217 -0.80 7.30 17.31
C TRP A 217 -1.89 8.12 17.99
N VAL A 218 -1.54 8.89 19.02
CA VAL A 218 -2.46 9.76 19.74
C VAL A 218 -2.47 11.13 19.06
N THR A 219 -3.57 11.45 18.38
CA THR A 219 -3.77 12.74 17.69
C THR A 219 -4.73 13.64 18.49
N PRO A 220 -4.74 14.96 18.27
CA PRO A 220 -5.75 15.85 18.85
C PRO A 220 -7.20 15.51 18.46
N TRP A 221 -7.39 14.75 17.38
CA TRP A 221 -8.70 14.35 16.85
C TRP A 221 -9.11 12.93 17.25
N GLY A 222 -8.37 12.34 18.20
CA GLY A 222 -8.65 11.02 18.76
C GLY A 222 -7.50 10.04 18.62
N THR A 223 -7.73 8.86 19.17
CA THR A 223 -6.79 7.73 19.11
C THR A 223 -7.49 6.58 18.39
N PRO A 224 -7.27 6.40 17.08
CA PRO A 224 -7.82 5.27 16.33
C PRO A 224 -7.43 3.93 16.94
N ALA A 225 -8.21 2.88 16.65
CA ALA A 225 -7.82 1.51 16.97
C ALA A 225 -6.43 1.20 16.39
N TRP A 226 -5.67 0.35 17.09
CA TRP A 226 -4.41 -0.19 16.61
C TRP A 226 -4.44 -1.72 16.76
N PRO A 227 -4.37 -2.49 15.66
CA PRO A 227 -4.19 -2.03 14.28
C PRO A 227 -5.42 -1.27 13.73
N PRO A 228 -5.24 -0.30 12.82
CA PRO A 228 -6.36 0.48 12.29
C PRO A 228 -7.10 -0.23 11.15
N ILE A 229 -6.46 -1.18 10.48
CA ILE A 229 -6.93 -1.78 9.23
C ILE A 229 -6.78 -3.30 9.33
N GLY A 230 -7.80 -4.02 8.87
CA GLY A 230 -7.74 -5.46 8.66
C GLY A 230 -9.06 -6.17 8.89
N PRO A 231 -9.15 -7.46 8.52
CA PRO A 231 -10.41 -8.22 8.54
C PRO A 231 -10.98 -8.44 9.94
N ASP A 232 -10.14 -8.34 10.97
CA ASP A 232 -10.44 -8.43 12.39
C ASP A 232 -10.76 -7.08 13.02
N VAL A 233 -10.61 -5.98 12.28
CA VAL A 233 -10.97 -4.63 12.76
C VAL A 233 -12.47 -4.44 12.63
N THR A 234 -13.12 -4.09 13.74
CA THR A 234 -14.57 -3.81 13.78
C THR A 234 -14.84 -2.38 14.19
N GLY A 235 -15.92 -1.78 13.69
CA GLY A 235 -16.36 -0.44 14.08
C GLY A 235 -15.70 0.71 13.30
N GLY A 236 -14.92 0.38 12.27
CA GLY A 236 -14.45 1.34 11.28
C GLY A 236 -15.61 1.86 10.42
N SER A 237 -15.39 2.98 9.74
CA SER A 237 -16.40 3.56 8.84
C SER A 237 -16.26 3.00 7.43
N SER A 238 -17.38 2.63 6.80
CA SER A 238 -17.42 2.21 5.40
C SER A 238 -16.92 3.29 4.42
N ALA A 239 -16.93 4.56 4.84
CA ALA A 239 -16.37 5.68 4.08
C ALA A 239 -14.83 5.74 4.12
N VAL A 240 -14.20 5.06 5.08
CA VAL A 240 -12.74 4.97 5.20
C VAL A 240 -12.24 3.72 4.49
N GLY A 241 -12.80 2.56 4.86
CA GLY A 241 -12.55 1.29 4.18
C GLY A 241 -13.84 0.48 4.11
N PRO A 242 -14.09 -0.19 2.97
CA PRO A 242 -15.30 -0.97 2.77
C PRO A 242 -15.46 -2.07 3.84
N GLY A 243 -16.72 -2.42 4.13
CA GLY A 243 -17.06 -3.39 5.18
C GLY A 243 -16.86 -2.90 6.62
N GLY A 244 -16.37 -1.68 6.83
CA GLY A 244 -16.09 -1.14 8.18
C GLY A 244 -14.82 -1.70 8.82
N PHE A 245 -13.93 -2.27 8.01
CA PHE A 245 -12.67 -2.91 8.41
C PHE A 245 -11.48 -1.95 8.52
N ALA A 246 -11.72 -0.64 8.52
CA ALA A 246 -10.66 0.36 8.57
C ALA A 246 -11.06 1.61 9.37
N TYR A 247 -10.12 2.08 10.19
CA TYR A 247 -10.09 3.40 10.78
C TYR A 247 -9.09 4.30 10.03
N LYS A 248 -9.32 5.61 10.10
CA LYS A 248 -8.34 6.59 9.60
C LYS A 248 -7.07 6.46 10.45
N ILE A 249 -5.93 6.35 9.78
CA ILE A 249 -4.62 6.36 10.43
C ILE A 249 -4.23 7.78 10.88
N PRO A 250 -3.28 7.96 11.81
CA PRO A 250 -2.86 9.28 12.29
C PRO A 250 -2.48 10.27 11.18
N ALA A 251 -1.74 9.82 10.15
CA ALA A 251 -1.39 10.64 8.99
C ALA A 251 -2.64 11.19 8.26
N ARG A 252 -3.66 10.35 8.05
CA ARG A 252 -4.92 10.77 7.43
C ARG A 252 -5.71 11.74 8.30
N LEU A 253 -5.77 11.50 9.62
CA LEU A 253 -6.40 12.43 10.55
C LEU A 253 -5.71 13.79 10.55
N CYS A 254 -4.37 13.80 10.54
CA CYS A 254 -3.57 15.01 10.40
C CYS A 254 -3.90 15.77 9.13
N TYR A 255 -3.91 15.10 7.97
CA TYR A 255 -4.28 15.75 6.71
C TYR A 255 -5.69 16.33 6.74
N GLU A 256 -6.69 15.53 7.08
CA GLU A 256 -8.10 15.93 6.96
C GLU A 256 -8.47 17.07 7.92
N ASN A 257 -7.83 17.16 9.09
CA ASN A 257 -8.14 18.16 10.10
C ASN A 257 -7.17 19.36 10.17
N SER A 258 -6.12 19.38 9.35
CA SER A 258 -5.18 20.51 9.30
C SER A 258 -5.59 21.56 8.26
N PRO A 259 -5.12 22.83 8.39
CA PRO A 259 -5.32 23.86 7.37
C PRO A 259 -4.68 23.48 6.02
N LYS A 260 -5.30 23.95 4.93
CA LYS A 260 -4.78 23.85 3.57
C LYS A 260 -4.56 25.25 3.01
N ASP A 261 -3.64 25.37 2.06
CA ASP A 261 -3.45 26.60 1.29
C ASP A 261 -4.60 26.81 0.27
N VAL A 262 -4.49 27.86 -0.54
CA VAL A 262 -5.49 28.21 -1.56
C VAL A 262 -5.64 27.16 -2.67
N ASN A 263 -4.67 26.27 -2.82
CA ASN A 263 -4.67 25.19 -3.81
C ASN A 263 -5.15 23.86 -3.20
N GLY A 264 -5.53 23.84 -1.92
CA GLY A 264 -5.92 22.62 -1.22
C GLY A 264 -4.74 21.77 -0.75
N ILE A 265 -3.50 22.29 -0.78
CA ILE A 265 -2.30 21.59 -0.31
C ILE A 265 -2.16 21.77 1.20
N LEU A 266 -1.81 20.68 1.89
CA LEU A 266 -1.60 20.68 3.34
C LEU A 266 -0.54 21.71 3.77
N THR A 267 -0.92 22.62 4.66
CA THR A 267 0.05 23.46 5.38
C THR A 267 0.49 22.73 6.65
N PHE A 268 1.49 21.86 6.51
CA PHE A 268 1.88 20.93 7.57
C PHE A 268 2.44 21.64 8.82
N ASN A 269 1.97 21.22 9.99
CA ASN A 269 2.54 21.59 11.29
C ASN A 269 2.45 20.39 12.23
N ALA A 270 3.61 19.85 12.63
CA ALA A 270 3.67 18.68 13.51
C ALA A 270 2.99 18.91 14.88
N GLY A 271 3.00 20.13 15.41
CA GLY A 271 2.32 20.49 16.66
C GLY A 271 0.80 20.41 16.58
N ASN A 272 0.24 20.53 15.38
CA ASN A 272 -1.19 20.35 15.17
C ASN A 272 -1.57 18.87 15.04
N CYS A 273 -0.64 18.01 14.63
CA CYS A 273 -0.94 16.62 14.27
C CYS A 273 -0.70 15.61 15.38
N TYR A 274 0.18 15.91 16.33
CA TYR A 274 0.60 14.97 17.38
C TYR A 274 0.36 15.55 18.77
N SER A 275 -0.44 14.85 19.58
CA SER A 275 -0.78 15.28 20.95
C SER A 275 0.35 15.06 21.95
N GLN A 276 1.30 14.17 21.63
CA GLN A 276 2.54 13.96 22.36
C GLN A 276 3.72 14.15 21.41
N GLN A 277 4.35 15.32 21.45
CA GLN A 277 5.65 15.53 20.81
C GLN A 277 6.73 14.85 21.67
N SER A 278 7.06 13.60 21.38
CA SER A 278 8.24 12.97 21.95
C SER A 278 9.47 13.35 21.13
N GLY A 279 10.10 14.49 21.47
CA GLY A 279 11.44 14.85 21.01
C GLY A 279 11.56 16.17 20.28
N THR A 280 12.76 16.75 20.33
CA THR A 280 13.19 17.82 19.44
C THR A 280 13.14 17.33 18.00
N ALA A 281 12.56 18.12 17.10
CA ALA A 281 12.66 17.85 15.67
C ALA A 281 14.13 17.57 15.29
N PRO A 282 14.42 16.59 14.44
CA PRO A 282 15.78 16.37 13.94
C PRO A 282 16.32 17.69 13.38
N ALA A 283 17.56 18.04 13.72
CA ALA A 283 18.18 19.21 13.12
C ALA A 283 18.18 19.04 11.59
N PRO A 284 17.87 20.10 10.81
CA PRO A 284 17.97 20.01 9.35
C PRO A 284 19.40 19.58 8.96
N PRO A 285 19.56 18.77 7.89
CA PRO A 285 20.88 18.36 7.41
C PRO A 285 21.76 19.57 7.14
N LEU A 286 23.00 19.55 7.67
CA LEU A 286 24.01 20.57 7.37
C LEU A 286 24.85 20.11 6.17
N GLY A 287 25.23 21.05 5.30
CA GLY A 287 26.16 20.77 4.21
C GLY A 287 25.58 20.02 3.02
N LEU A 288 24.28 20.21 2.72
CA LEU A 288 23.71 19.72 1.46
C LEU A 288 24.42 20.42 0.28
N ILE A 289 25.20 19.64 -0.47
CA ILE A 289 25.79 20.05 -1.73
C ILE A 289 24.90 19.49 -2.82
N VAL A 290 24.33 20.35 -3.64
CA VAL A 290 23.64 19.93 -4.87
C VAL A 290 24.71 19.33 -5.78
N GLN A 291 24.60 18.03 -6.09
CA GLN A 291 25.36 17.43 -7.18
C GLN A 291 24.68 17.73 -8.51
#